data_AF-A0A932ZR04-F1
#
_entry.id   AF-A0A932ZR04-F1
#
_cell.length_a   1.000
_cell.length_b   1.000
_cell.length_c   1.000
_cell.angle_alpha   90.00
_cell.angle_beta   90.00
_cell.angle_gamma   90.00
#
_symmetry.space_group_name_H-M   'P 1'
#
loop_
_entity.id
_entity.type
_entity.pdbx_description
1 polymer ?
#
loop_
_entity_poly.entity_id
_entity_poly.type
_entity_poly.pdbx_seq_one_letter_code
_entity_poly.pdbx_strand_id
1 'polypeptide(L)'
;LVLTSVLISKEVGGNLSEIFDKIAATIRERHRIEGKIKALTAQGRLQGVVMSLLPVAVGVILKVTRPGYFEPILTTSIGWFFLGAIFLMLVLGTYFVFKIVNIEV
;
A
#
# COMPACT_ATOMS: atom_id res chain seq x y z
N LEU A 1 -46.79 20.75 -29.48
CA LEU A 1 -45.93 19.85 -30.28
C LEU A 1 -44.61 20.52 -30.66
N VAL A 2 -44.59 21.63 -31.41
CA VAL A 2 -43.33 22.33 -31.78
C VAL A 2 -42.60 22.92 -30.55
N LEU A 3 -43.31 23.62 -29.66
CA LEU A 3 -42.73 24.13 -28.39
C LEU A 3 -42.17 23.00 -27.51
N THR A 4 -42.89 21.88 -27.42
CA THR A 4 -42.49 20.69 -26.67
C THR A 4 -41.23 20.04 -27.27
N SER A 5 -41.12 20.00 -28.60
CA SER A 5 -39.95 19.44 -29.32
C SER A 5 -38.72 20.32 -29.19
N VAL A 6 -38.89 21.65 -29.18
CA VAL A 6 -37.80 22.61 -28.94
C VAL A 6 -37.33 22.55 -27.48
N LEU A 7 -38.26 22.44 -26.53
CA LEU A 7 -37.95 22.24 -25.11
C LEU A 7 -37.19 20.93 -24.91
N ILE A 8 -37.66 19.80 -25.46
CA ILE A 8 -36.96 18.51 -25.39
C ILE A 8 -35.60 18.58 -26.10
N SER A 9 -35.46 19.26 -27.24
CA SER A 9 -34.15 19.40 -27.89
C SER A 9 -33.16 20.24 -27.06
N LYS A 10 -33.67 21.25 -26.34
CA LYS A 10 -32.88 22.10 -25.45
C LYS A 10 -32.59 21.43 -24.11
N GLU A 11 -33.51 20.60 -23.64
CA GLU A 11 -33.40 19.79 -22.42
C GLU A 11 -32.46 18.62 -22.68
N VAL A 12 -32.61 17.87 -23.77
CA VAL A 12 -31.67 16.80 -24.18
C VAL A 12 -30.30 17.40 -24.54
N GLY A 13 -30.21 18.48 -25.32
CA GLY A 13 -28.94 19.09 -25.72
C GLY A 13 -28.21 19.84 -24.60
N GLY A 14 -28.94 20.60 -23.77
CA GLY A 14 -28.39 21.30 -22.61
C GLY A 14 -28.04 20.36 -21.46
N ASN A 15 -28.88 19.35 -21.20
CA ASN A 15 -28.63 18.34 -20.17
C ASN A 15 -27.51 17.38 -20.61
N LEU A 16 -27.36 17.06 -21.90
CA LEU A 16 -26.17 16.31 -22.36
C LEU A 16 -24.89 17.08 -22.08
N SER A 17 -24.83 18.38 -22.42
CA SER A 17 -23.64 19.19 -22.14
C SER A 17 -23.32 19.20 -20.65
N GLU A 18 -24.33 19.36 -19.79
CA GLU A 18 -24.17 19.31 -18.34
C GLU A 18 -23.72 17.92 -17.83
N ILE A 19 -24.26 16.85 -18.40
CA ILE A 19 -23.86 15.47 -18.09
C ILE A 19 -22.42 15.22 -18.54
N PHE A 20 -22.02 15.67 -19.73
CA PHE A 20 -20.65 15.56 -20.22
C PHE A 20 -19.67 16.33 -19.35
N ASP A 21 -20.03 17.53 -18.89
CA ASP A 21 -19.22 18.29 -17.94
C ASP A 21 -19.07 17.57 -16.59
N LYS A 22 -20.14 16.94 -16.09
CA LYS A 22 -20.11 16.10 -14.87
C LYS A 22 -19.25 14.85 -15.06
N ILE A 23 -19.32 14.20 -16.22
CA ILE A 23 -18.46 13.05 -16.55
C ILE A 23 -17.00 13.49 -16.65
N ALA A 24 -16.71 14.59 -17.34
CA ALA A 24 -15.36 15.13 -17.45
C ALA A 24 -14.78 15.52 -16.09
N ALA A 25 -15.59 16.12 -15.21
CA ALA A 25 -15.20 16.37 -13.81
C ALA A 25 -14.91 15.07 -13.06
N THR A 26 -15.77 14.07 -13.19
CA THR A 26 -15.62 12.75 -12.54
C THR A 26 -14.37 12.01 -13.03
N ILE A 27 -14.05 12.07 -14.33
CA ILE A 27 -12.84 11.48 -14.90
C ILE A 27 -11.58 12.13 -14.33
N ARG A 28 -11.55 13.48 -14.29
CA ARG A 28 -10.43 14.22 -13.68
C ARG A 28 -10.26 13.86 -12.20
N GLU A 29 -11.38 13.73 -11.48
CA GLU A 29 -11.37 13.35 -10.07
C GLU A 29 -10.85 11.92 -9.86
N ARG A 30 -11.25 10.96 -10.72
CA ARG A 30 -10.69 9.61 -10.73
C ARG A 30 -9.19 9.61 -10.96
N HIS A 31 -8.69 10.34 -11.96
CA HIS A 31 -7.26 10.45 -12.22
C HIS A 31 -6.49 11.03 -11.02
N ARG A 32 -7.06 12.01 -10.34
CA ARG A 32 -6.50 12.59 -9.12
C ARG A 32 -6.43 11.56 -7.98
N ILE A 33 -7.49 10.76 -7.81
CA ILE A 33 -7.54 9.69 -6.81
C ILE A 33 -6.55 8.57 -7.14
N GLU A 34 -6.47 8.12 -8.39
CA GLU A 34 -5.49 7.14 -8.85
C GLU A 34 -4.06 7.58 -8.55
N GLY A 35 -3.74 8.86 -8.81
CA GLY A 35 -2.44 9.44 -8.46
C GLY A 35 -2.16 9.39 -6.95
N LYS A 36 -3.16 9.72 -6.12
CA LYS A 36 -3.04 9.61 -4.66
C LYS A 36 -2.87 8.18 -4.18
N ILE A 37 -3.64 7.23 -4.72
CA ILE A 37 -3.52 5.80 -4.41
C ILE A 37 -2.11 5.32 -4.74
N LYS A 38 -1.59 5.65 -5.93
CA LYS A 38 -0.23 5.27 -6.34
C LYS A 38 0.83 5.83 -5.37
N ALA A 39 0.70 7.08 -4.97
CA ALA A 39 1.62 7.70 -4.01
C ALA A 39 1.55 7.05 -2.62
N LEU A 40 0.35 6.84 -2.08
CA LEU A 40 0.13 6.19 -0.79
C LEU A 40 0.60 4.74 -0.79
N THR A 41 0.33 4.00 -1.86
CA THR A 41 0.83 2.64 -2.06
C THR A 41 2.36 2.63 -2.10
N ALA A 42 2.99 3.55 -2.82
CA ALA A 42 4.46 3.65 -2.85
C ALA A 42 5.05 3.93 -1.45
N GLN A 43 4.43 4.84 -0.69
CA GLN A 43 4.81 5.11 0.70
C GLN A 43 4.66 3.87 1.58
N GLY A 44 3.55 3.14 1.47
CA GLY A 44 3.32 1.89 2.19
C GLY A 44 4.36 0.81 1.86
N ARG A 45 4.79 0.70 0.59
CA ARG A 45 5.83 -0.26 0.18
C ARG A 45 7.15 0.06 0.83
N LEU A 46 7.56 1.33 0.77
CA LEU A 46 8.80 1.80 1.40
C LEU A 46 8.77 1.56 2.91
N GLN A 47 7.67 1.88 3.58
CA GLN A 47 7.53 1.66 5.01
C GLN A 47 7.60 0.17 5.37
N GLY A 48 6.98 -0.70 4.56
CA GLY A 48 7.07 -2.15 4.73
C GLY A 48 8.50 -2.70 4.59
N VAL A 49 9.25 -2.20 3.60
CA VAL A 49 10.67 -2.55 3.41
C VAL A 49 11.52 -2.07 4.58
N VAL A 50 11.33 -0.82 5.04
CA VAL A 50 12.09 -0.29 6.18
C VAL A 50 11.81 -1.10 7.45
N MET A 51 10.55 -1.42 7.73
CA MET A 51 10.17 -2.18 8.93
C MET A 51 10.69 -3.61 8.93
N SER A 52 10.77 -4.28 7.78
CA SER A 52 11.36 -5.63 7.68
C SER A 52 12.88 -5.62 7.83
N LEU A 53 13.55 -4.54 7.42
CA LEU A 53 15.00 -4.35 7.56
C LEU A 53 15.43 -3.99 8.98
N LEU A 54 14.59 -3.29 9.76
CA LEU A 54 14.91 -2.87 11.14
C LEU A 54 15.43 -4.00 12.05
N PRO A 55 14.73 -5.15 12.22
CA PRO A 55 15.19 -6.21 13.11
C PRO A 55 16.53 -6.81 12.67
N VAL A 56 16.78 -6.88 11.36
CA VAL A 56 18.08 -7.32 10.81
C VAL A 56 19.17 -6.30 11.15
N ALA A 57 18.91 -5.00 10.93
CA ALA A 57 19.85 -3.94 11.24
C ALA A 57 20.20 -3.88 12.74
N VAL A 58 19.18 -3.96 13.61
CA VAL A 58 19.38 -4.01 15.06
C VAL A 58 20.17 -5.26 15.47
N GLY A 59 19.87 -6.42 14.87
CA GLY A 59 20.62 -7.65 15.11
C GLY A 59 22.11 -7.52 14.76
N VAL A 60 22.42 -6.91 13.62
CA VAL A 60 23.81 -6.64 13.20
C VAL A 60 24.50 -5.67 14.15
N ILE A 61 23.84 -4.56 14.51
CA ILE A 61 24.39 -3.57 15.43
C ILE A 61 24.68 -4.21 16.80
N LEU A 62 23.77 -5.00 17.34
CA LEU A 62 23.98 -5.68 18.62
C LEU A 62 25.13 -6.67 18.56
N LYS A 63 25.31 -7.38 17.43
CA LYS A 63 26.45 -8.30 17.24
C LYS A 63 27.79 -7.57 17.26
N VAL A 64 27.87 -6.37 16.70
CA VAL A 64 29.10 -5.56 16.67
C VAL A 64 29.37 -4.88 18.00
N THR A 65 28.35 -4.27 18.62
CA THR A 65 28.50 -3.49 19.85
C THR A 65 28.62 -4.36 21.10
N ARG A 66 27.98 -5.53 21.11
CA ARG A 66 28.00 -6.48 22.24
C ARG A 66 28.33 -7.90 21.76
N PRO A 67 29.62 -8.20 21.50
CA PRO A 67 30.03 -9.56 21.21
C PRO A 67 29.65 -10.47 22.39
N GLY A 68 29.03 -11.62 22.11
CA GLY A 68 28.49 -12.54 23.11
C GLY A 68 26.98 -12.44 23.37
N TYR A 69 26.29 -11.38 22.90
CA TYR A 69 24.85 -11.21 23.14
C TYR A 69 23.99 -12.36 22.58
N PHE A 70 24.38 -12.92 21.44
CA PHE A 70 23.67 -14.02 20.79
C PHE A 70 24.15 -15.42 21.21
N GLU A 71 25.17 -15.55 22.07
CA GLU A 71 25.71 -16.85 22.47
C GLU A 71 24.67 -17.81 23.06
N PRO A 72 23.78 -17.40 23.98
CA PRO A 72 22.78 -18.31 24.53
C PRO A 72 21.79 -18.82 23.47
N ILE A 73 21.47 -17.96 22.50
CA ILE A 73 20.57 -18.28 21.39
C ILE A 73 21.23 -19.27 20.41
N LEU A 74 22.54 -19.16 20.19
CA LEU A 74 23.26 -20.00 19.24
C LEU A 74 23.73 -21.33 19.84
N THR A 75 23.94 -21.40 21.16
CA THR A 75 24.48 -22.58 21.86
C THR A 75 23.41 -23.52 22.41
N THR A 76 22.20 -23.03 22.69
CA THR A 76 21.14 -23.82 23.31
C THR A 76 20.12 -24.30 22.27
N SER A 77 19.65 -25.55 22.35
CA SER A 77 18.62 -26.11 21.46
C SER A 77 17.31 -25.31 21.46
N ILE A 78 16.95 -24.72 22.61
CA ILE A 78 15.81 -23.79 22.74
C ILE A 78 16.04 -22.49 21.94
N GLY A 79 17.26 -21.99 21.89
CA GLY A 79 17.62 -20.78 21.15
C GLY A 79 17.40 -20.92 19.65
N TRP A 80 17.74 -22.09 19.09
CA TRP A 80 17.46 -22.42 17.69
C TRP A 80 15.96 -22.45 17.37
N PHE A 81 15.14 -22.95 18.29
CA PHE A 81 13.68 -22.93 18.13
C PHE A 81 13.14 -21.49 18.09
N PHE A 82 13.57 -20.63 19.02
CA PHE A 82 13.18 -19.22 19.03
C PHE A 82 13.65 -18.48 17.79
N LEU A 83 14.87 -18.75 17.31
CA LEU A 83 15.40 -18.13 16.09
C LEU A 83 14.59 -18.54 14.85
N GLY A 84 14.19 -19.81 14.77
CA GLY A 84 13.26 -20.30 13.75
C GLY A 84 11.89 -19.63 13.83
N ALA A 85 11.32 -19.47 15.03
CA ALA A 85 10.04 -18.79 15.23
C ALA A 85 10.09 -17.31 14.82
N ILE A 86 11.15 -16.60 15.21
CA ILE A 86 11.38 -15.19 14.81
C ILE A 86 11.51 -15.08 13.29
N PHE A 87 12.29 -15.98 12.67
CA PHE A 87 12.46 -15.98 11.22
C PHE A 87 11.12 -16.23 10.50
N LEU A 88 10.34 -17.22 10.94
CA LEU A 88 9.03 -17.50 10.37
C LEU A 88 8.09 -16.29 10.49
N MET A 89 8.08 -15.64 11.65
CA MET A 89 7.24 -14.47 11.92
C MET A 89 7.65 -13.26 11.07
N LEU A 90 8.96 -13.05 10.85
CA LEU A 90 9.46 -12.00 9.96
C LEU A 90 9.06 -12.25 8.51
N VAL A 91 9.19 -13.50 8.03
CA VAL A 91 8.80 -13.87 6.66
C VAL A 91 7.30 -13.70 6.47
N LEU A 92 6.48 -14.21 7.40
CA LEU A 92 5.03 -14.06 7.36
C LEU A 92 4.60 -12.59 7.42
N GLY A 93 5.15 -11.82 8.36
CA GLY A 93 4.84 -10.39 8.49
C GLY A 93 5.17 -9.61 7.23
N THR A 94 6.36 -9.85 6.67
CA THR A 94 6.80 -9.21 5.42
C THR A 94 5.91 -9.62 4.24
N TYR A 95 5.53 -10.90 4.15
CA TYR A 95 4.60 -11.39 3.13
C TYR A 95 3.23 -10.71 3.22
N PHE A 96 2.64 -10.60 4.42
CA PHE A 96 1.36 -9.92 4.61
C PHE A 96 1.42 -8.44 4.26
N VAL A 97 2.50 -7.75 4.66
CA VAL A 97 2.70 -6.33 4.30
C VAL A 97 2.76 -6.15 2.79
N PHE A 98 3.55 -6.96 2.08
CA PHE A 98 3.60 -6.87 0.61
C PHE A 98 2.27 -7.24 -0.06
N LYS A 99 1.51 -8.18 0.51
CA LYS A 99 0.19 -8.56 0.00
C LYS A 99 -0.84 -7.43 0.17
N ILE A 100 -0.86 -6.76 1.32
CA ILE A 100 -1.81 -5.66 1.60
C ILE A 100 -1.48 -4.44 0.75
N VAL A 101 -0.19 -4.15 0.56
CA VAL A 101 0.27 -2.96 -0.15
C VAL A 101 0.21 -3.13 -1.67
N ASN A 102 0.05 -4.35 -2.20
CA ASN A 102 -0.17 -4.55 -3.63
C ASN A 102 -1.63 -4.22 -4.00
N ILE A 103 -1.98 -2.94 -3.95
CA ILE A 103 -3.24 -2.43 -4.48
C ILE A 103 -3.06 -2.33 -5.99
N GLU A 104 -3.65 -3.29 -6.70
CA GLU A 104 -3.84 -3.25 -8.15
C GLU A 104 -4.98 -2.24 -8.42
N VAL A 105 -4.70 -1.18 -9.17
CA VAL A 105 -5.65 -0.08 -9.47
C VAL A 105 -6.36 -0.37 -10.78
#